data_AF-A0A7X4CLP6-F1
#
_entry.id   AF-A0A7X4CLP6-F1
#
_cell.length_a   1.000
_cell.length_b   1.000
_cell.length_c   1.000
_cell.angle_alpha   90.00
_cell.angle_beta   90.00
_cell.angle_gamma   90.00
#
_symmetry.space_group_name_H-M   'P 1'
#
loop_
_entity.id
_entity.type
_entity.pdbx_description
1 polymer ?
#
loop_
_entity_poly.entity_id
_entity_poly.type
_entity_poly.pdbx_seq_one_letter_code
_entity_poly.pdbx_strand_id
1 'polypeptide(L)'
;MKAALAQFIFESNTFAPNLAEIDLFRKGGVFLKDEAQVRAWAAGTDSQMHGSLEVLAAAGWEAAPCFTALCGSPAGRLSAACFREISGTLLDRVAAAMPFDVLILHLHGAAAADGEDDPEGYLLEKVRT
;
A
#
# COMPACT_ATOMS: atom_id res chain seq x y z
N MET A 1 4.92 13.38 18.00
CA MET A 1 3.96 12.35 17.53
C MET A 1 4.58 11.65 16.34
N LYS A 2 4.30 10.36 16.17
CA LYS A 2 4.81 9.53 15.09
C LYS A 2 3.66 8.94 14.28
N ALA A 3 3.74 9.05 12.96
CA ALA A 3 2.80 8.42 12.04
C ALA A 3 3.49 7.30 11.25
N ALA A 4 2.91 6.10 11.23
CA ALA A 4 3.24 5.09 10.24
C ALA A 4 2.43 5.34 8.97
N LEU A 5 3.04 5.12 7.81
CA LEU A 5 2.39 5.25 6.50
C LEU A 5 2.59 3.98 5.69
N ALA A 6 1.52 3.50 5.06
CA ALA A 6 1.61 2.45 4.06
C ALA A 6 0.64 2.71 2.91
N GLN A 7 0.95 2.16 1.73
CA GLN A 7 0.19 2.39 0.51
C GLN A 7 -0.08 1.08 -0.22
N PHE A 8 -1.35 0.89 -0.62
CA PHE A 8 -1.80 -0.17 -1.52
C PHE A 8 -2.79 0.42 -2.54
N ILE A 9 -2.31 0.63 -3.77
CA ILE A 9 -3.09 1.23 -4.85
C ILE A 9 -3.26 0.22 -5.97
N PHE A 10 -4.50 -0.22 -6.16
CA PHE A 10 -4.90 -1.09 -7.25
C PHE A 10 -6.36 -0.86 -7.61
N GLU A 11 -6.64 -0.76 -8.91
CA GLU A 11 -8.00 -0.71 -9.44
C GLU A 11 -8.29 -2.00 -10.20
N SER A 12 -9.42 -2.63 -9.87
CA SER A 12 -9.87 -3.86 -10.51
C SER A 12 -11.03 -3.61 -11.47
N ASN A 13 -10.94 -4.19 -12.67
CA ASN A 13 -12.08 -4.45 -13.54
C ASN A 13 -12.48 -5.92 -13.41
N THR A 14 -13.53 -6.22 -12.65
CA THR A 14 -13.97 -7.60 -12.38
C THR A 14 -14.52 -8.35 -13.59
N PHE A 15 -14.74 -7.68 -14.73
CA PHE A 15 -15.09 -8.31 -16.00
C PHE A 15 -13.86 -8.74 -16.81
N ALA A 16 -12.66 -8.27 -16.47
CA ALA A 16 -11.44 -8.70 -17.14
C ALA A 16 -11.10 -10.15 -16.71
N PRO A 17 -10.90 -11.07 -17.67
CA PRO A 17 -10.79 -12.51 -17.36
C PRO A 17 -9.45 -12.91 -16.75
N ASN A 18 -8.42 -12.08 -16.93
CA ASN A 18 -7.07 -12.40 -16.48
C ASN A 18 -6.84 -11.86 -15.07
N LEU A 19 -6.31 -12.71 -14.19
CA LEU A 19 -5.90 -12.31 -12.85
C LEU A 19 -4.65 -11.43 -12.91
N ALA A 20 -4.60 -10.44 -12.02
CA ALA A 20 -3.46 -9.58 -11.80
C ALA A 20 -2.48 -10.26 -10.83
N GLU A 21 -1.25 -10.48 -11.30
CA GLU A 21 -0.18 -11.10 -10.53
C GLU A 21 0.78 -10.07 -9.94
N ILE A 22 1.62 -10.50 -9.01
CA ILE A 22 2.55 -9.63 -8.27
C ILE A 22 3.53 -8.84 -9.16
N ASP A 23 3.80 -9.36 -10.37
CA ASP A 23 4.64 -8.69 -11.37
C ASP A 23 4.09 -7.33 -11.80
N LEU A 24 2.76 -7.12 -11.71
CA LEU A 24 2.12 -5.83 -11.98
C LEU A 24 2.58 -4.72 -11.02
N PHE A 25 3.02 -5.10 -9.81
CA PHE A 25 3.58 -4.19 -8.81
C PHE A 25 5.11 -4.15 -8.84
N ARG A 26 5.77 -5.30 -9.04
CA ARG A 26 7.25 -5.39 -8.99
C ARG A 26 7.96 -4.89 -10.22
N LYS A 27 7.44 -5.23 -11.40
CA LYS A 27 8.05 -4.90 -12.70
C LYS A 27 7.29 -3.77 -13.37
N GLY A 28 5.96 -3.81 -13.28
CA GLY A 28 5.09 -2.80 -13.88
C GLY A 28 4.89 -1.56 -13.03
N GLY A 29 5.09 -1.64 -11.71
CA GLY A 29 4.72 -0.59 -10.77
C GLY A 29 5.78 -0.33 -9.71
N VAL A 30 5.33 -0.06 -8.48
CA VAL A 30 6.20 0.22 -7.33
C VAL A 30 5.90 -0.79 -6.23
N PHE A 31 6.93 -1.49 -5.76
CA PHE A 31 6.83 -2.44 -4.65
C PHE A 31 8.03 -2.30 -3.71
N LEU A 32 7.91 -1.42 -2.72
CA LEU A 32 9.01 -1.00 -1.84
C LEU A 32 8.67 -1.34 -0.39
N LYS A 33 9.59 -2.04 0.29
CA LYS A 33 9.45 -2.45 1.70
C LYS A 33 10.37 -1.67 2.65
N ASP A 34 11.35 -0.96 2.12
CA ASP A 34 12.34 -0.22 2.88
C ASP A 34 11.97 1.27 2.95
N GLU A 35 12.06 1.87 4.14
CA GLU A 35 11.63 3.26 4.34
C GLU A 35 12.47 4.26 3.54
N ALA A 36 13.79 4.04 3.42
CA ALA A 36 14.65 4.94 2.67
C ALA A 36 14.31 4.88 1.17
N GLN A 37 14.01 3.68 0.66
CA GLN A 37 13.51 3.52 -0.71
C GLN A 37 12.14 4.20 -0.91
N VAL A 38 11.19 4.02 0.01
CA VAL A 38 9.87 4.66 -0.09
C VAL A 38 10.01 6.19 -0.07
N ARG A 39 10.87 6.75 0.79
CA ARG A 39 11.14 8.20 0.82
C ARG A 39 11.77 8.70 -0.46
N ALA A 40 12.80 8.01 -0.96
CA ALA A 40 13.48 8.39 -2.19
C ALA A 40 12.52 8.38 -3.39
N TRP A 41 11.67 7.36 -3.47
CA TRP A 41 10.61 7.28 -4.47
C TRP A 41 9.60 8.42 -4.31
N ALA A 42 9.06 8.61 -3.09
CA ALA A 42 8.04 9.62 -2.83
C ALA A 42 8.54 11.04 -3.18
N ALA A 43 9.79 11.38 -2.82
CA ALA A 43 10.39 12.68 -3.14
C ALA A 43 10.53 12.96 -4.64
N GLY A 44 10.46 11.94 -5.50
CA GLY A 44 10.47 12.08 -6.95
C GLY A 44 9.09 12.02 -7.61
N THR A 45 7.99 12.08 -6.85
CA THR A 45 6.63 11.90 -7.35
C THR A 45 5.63 12.84 -6.66
N ASP A 46 4.52 13.13 -7.33
CA ASP A 46 3.36 13.81 -6.72
C ASP A 46 2.36 12.80 -6.11
N SER A 47 2.86 11.79 -5.40
CA SER A 47 2.04 10.71 -4.83
C SER A 47 1.36 11.11 -3.51
N GLN A 48 0.35 10.33 -3.08
CA GLN A 48 -0.29 10.51 -1.77
C GLN A 48 0.71 10.34 -0.63
N MET A 49 1.67 9.42 -0.79
CA MET A 49 2.79 9.25 0.14
C MET A 49 3.63 10.52 0.23
N HIS A 50 3.98 11.14 -0.90
CA HIS A 50 4.72 12.41 -0.92
C HIS A 50 3.98 13.51 -0.15
N GLY A 51 2.72 13.77 -0.50
CA GLY A 51 1.92 14.81 0.15
C GLY A 51 1.77 14.60 1.67
N SER A 52 1.58 13.35 2.11
CA SER A 52 1.49 13.05 3.55
C SER A 52 2.82 13.27 4.27
N LEU A 53 3.94 12.88 3.65
CA LEU A 53 5.27 13.12 4.21
C LEU A 53 5.57 14.62 4.35
N GLU A 54 5.19 15.44 3.36
CA GLU A 54 5.36 16.90 3.44
C GLU A 54 4.53 17.52 4.58
N VAL A 55 3.26 17.15 4.68
CA VAL A 55 2.37 17.66 5.75
C VAL A 55 2.87 17.26 7.13
N LEU A 56 3.28 16.00 7.32
CA LEU A 56 3.82 15.52 8.60
C LEU A 56 5.12 16.23 8.96
N ALA A 57 6.03 16.42 7.99
CA ALA A 57 7.27 17.14 8.21
C ALA A 57 7.02 18.61 8.61
N ALA A 58 6.11 19.30 7.91
CA ALA A 58 5.71 20.67 8.23
C ALA A 58 5.07 20.80 9.63
N ALA A 59 4.39 19.74 10.10
CA ALA A 59 3.82 19.66 11.44
C ALA A 59 4.82 19.21 12.52
N GLY A 60 6.08 18.90 12.17
CA GLY A 60 7.09 18.40 13.10
C GLY A 60 6.84 16.97 13.59
N TRP A 61 6.11 16.16 12.83
CA TRP A 61 5.86 14.75 13.15
C TRP A 61 6.98 13.86 12.62
N GLU A 62 7.29 12.81 13.37
CA GLU A 62 8.07 11.70 12.84
C GLU A 62 7.17 10.88 11.89
N ALA A 63 7.68 10.54 10.72
CA ALA A 63 6.98 9.69 9.76
C ALA A 63 7.75 8.39 9.59
N ALA A 64 7.08 7.25 9.50
CA ALA A 64 7.64 5.96 9.14
C ALA A 64 6.89 5.43 7.91
N PRO A 65 7.37 5.67 6.67
CA PRO A 65 6.72 5.19 5.46
C PRO A 65 7.14 3.74 5.13
N CYS A 66 6.42 2.78 5.70
CA CYS A 66 6.87 1.39 5.88
C CYS A 66 6.75 0.51 4.63
N PHE A 67 5.81 0.84 3.72
CA PHE A 67 5.49 0.02 2.56
C PHE A 67 4.74 0.79 1.47
N THR A 68 5.10 0.54 0.21
CA THR A 68 4.34 1.00 -0.96
C THR A 68 4.15 -0.15 -1.94
N ALA A 69 2.89 -0.46 -2.27
CA ALA A 69 2.47 -1.22 -3.44
C ALA A 69 1.58 -0.33 -4.33
N LEU A 70 2.05 -0.02 -5.54
CA LEU A 70 1.31 0.70 -6.56
C LEU A 70 1.37 -0.11 -7.86
N CYS A 71 0.21 -0.44 -8.42
CA CYS A 71 0.15 -1.18 -9.68
C CYS A 71 0.66 -0.33 -10.86
N GLY A 72 1.24 -0.97 -11.87
CA GLY A 72 1.61 -0.31 -13.12
C GLY A 72 0.42 0.12 -13.99
N SER A 73 -0.69 -0.59 -13.86
CA SER A 73 -1.94 -0.30 -14.56
C SER A 73 -3.12 -0.96 -13.83
N PRO A 74 -4.37 -0.50 -14.06
CA PRO A 74 -5.56 -1.28 -13.71
C PRO A 74 -5.55 -2.64 -14.41
N ALA A 75 -6.17 -3.64 -13.81
CA ALA A 75 -6.23 -5.00 -14.34
C ALA A 75 -7.50 -5.74 -13.86
N GLY A 76 -7.59 -7.06 -14.08
CA GLY A 76 -8.62 -7.89 -13.49
C GLY A 76 -8.47 -8.04 -11.97
N ARG A 77 -9.17 -9.00 -11.37
CA ARG A 77 -8.98 -9.31 -9.94
C ARG A 77 -7.53 -9.67 -9.64
N LEU A 78 -7.01 -9.30 -8.47
CA LEU A 78 -5.75 -9.88 -7.99
C LEU A 78 -5.89 -11.40 -7.87
N SER A 79 -4.85 -12.15 -8.21
CA SER A 79 -4.80 -13.55 -7.80
C SER A 79 -4.80 -13.63 -6.26
N ALA A 80 -5.38 -14.70 -5.69
CA ALA A 80 -5.38 -14.91 -4.24
C ALA A 80 -3.94 -14.92 -3.68
N ALA A 81 -2.96 -15.40 -4.47
CA ALA A 81 -1.55 -15.39 -4.10
C ALA A 81 -0.97 -13.97 -4.06
N CYS A 82 -1.27 -13.15 -5.09
CA CYS A 82 -0.85 -11.75 -5.16
C CYS A 82 -1.42 -10.94 -3.99
N PHE A 83 -2.72 -11.06 -3.73
CA PHE A 83 -3.36 -10.36 -2.61
C PHE A 83 -2.79 -10.79 -1.26
N ARG A 84 -2.59 -12.10 -1.04
CA ARG A 84 -1.96 -12.61 0.20
C ARG A 84 -0.54 -12.07 0.40
N GLU A 85 0.23 -11.96 -0.67
CA GLU A 85 1.60 -11.42 -0.59
C GLU A 85 1.61 -9.92 -0.26
N ILE A 86 0.75 -9.14 -0.92
CA ILE A 86 0.62 -7.70 -0.68
C ILE A 86 0.11 -7.44 0.74
N SER A 87 -0.98 -8.10 1.14
CA SER A 87 -1.58 -7.92 2.46
C SER A 87 -0.66 -8.37 3.58
N GLY A 88 -0.05 -9.56 3.47
CA GLY A 88 0.93 -10.04 4.43
C GLY A 88 2.11 -9.07 4.56
N THR A 89 2.67 -8.61 3.43
CA THR A 89 3.76 -7.63 3.46
C THR A 89 3.32 -6.34 4.13
N LEU A 90 2.16 -5.78 3.79
CA LEU A 90 1.67 -4.53 4.39
C LEU A 90 1.55 -4.67 5.91
N LEU A 91 0.89 -5.73 6.38
CA LEU A 91 0.67 -5.98 7.80
C LEU A 91 1.99 -6.16 8.55
N ASP A 92 2.93 -6.93 8.01
CA ASP A 92 4.25 -7.12 8.59
C ASP A 92 5.04 -5.81 8.70
N ARG A 93 4.97 -4.96 7.67
CA ARG A 93 5.68 -3.67 7.65
C ARG A 93 5.05 -2.65 8.60
N VAL A 94 3.72 -2.61 8.69
CA VAL A 94 3.01 -1.78 9.67
C VAL A 94 3.33 -2.22 11.09
N ALA A 95 3.29 -3.53 11.38
CA ALA A 95 3.65 -4.06 12.69
C ALA A 95 5.11 -3.75 13.07
N ALA A 96 6.05 -3.86 12.13
CA ALA A 96 7.46 -3.55 12.35
C ALA A 96 7.73 -2.05 12.62
N ALA A 97 6.81 -1.15 12.24
CA ALA A 97 6.95 0.28 12.45
C ALA A 97 6.49 0.75 13.84
N MET A 98 5.87 -0.14 14.62
CA MET A 98 5.46 0.13 15.99
C MET A 98 6.65 0.51 16.89
N PRO A 99 6.45 1.40 17.89
CA PRO A 99 5.21 2.13 18.18
C PRO A 99 5.00 3.33 17.24
N PHE A 100 3.74 3.69 17.00
CA PHE A 100 3.31 4.94 16.36
C PHE A 100 1.98 5.41 16.97
N ASP A 101 1.65 6.70 16.82
CA ASP A 101 0.42 7.30 17.35
C ASP A 101 -0.74 7.21 16.34
N VAL A 102 -0.43 7.27 15.04
CA VAL A 102 -1.39 7.25 13.94
C VAL A 102 -0.89 6.36 12.81
N LEU A 103 -1.80 5.63 12.17
CA LEU A 103 -1.55 4.94 10.90
C LEU A 103 -2.26 5.68 9.77
N ILE A 104 -1.53 6.02 8.71
CA ILE A 104 -2.05 6.59 7.47
C ILE A 104 -1.97 5.52 6.38
N LEU A 105 -3.12 5.10 5.86
CA LEU A 105 -3.19 4.15 4.74
C LEU A 105 -3.67 4.86 3.49
N HIS A 106 -2.86 4.80 2.43
CA HIS A 106 -3.26 5.24 1.10
C HIS A 106 -3.80 4.03 0.32
N LEU A 107 -5.12 4.00 0.16
CA LEU A 107 -5.85 2.91 -0.50
C LEU A 107 -6.55 3.46 -1.75
N HIS A 108 -6.67 2.65 -2.80
CA HIS A 108 -7.44 3.05 -3.99
C HIS A 108 -8.95 3.05 -3.71
N GLY A 109 -9.46 1.98 -3.07
CA GLY A 109 -10.88 1.82 -2.74
C GLY A 109 -11.68 1.08 -3.82
N ALA A 110 -11.03 0.39 -4.74
CA ALA A 110 -11.67 -0.37 -5.81
C ALA A 110 -10.88 -1.64 -6.19
N ALA A 111 -10.09 -2.18 -5.27
CA ALA A 111 -9.45 -3.46 -5.49
C ALA A 111 -10.48 -4.60 -5.32
N ALA A 112 -10.25 -5.68 -6.05
CA ALA A 112 -10.89 -6.96 -5.84
C ALA A 112 -9.83 -8.05 -6.03
N ALA A 113 -9.94 -9.12 -5.26
CA ALA A 113 -9.08 -10.29 -5.39
C ALA A 113 -9.91 -11.55 -5.63
N ASP A 114 -9.27 -12.61 -6.09
CA ASP A 114 -9.88 -13.92 -6.16
C ASP A 114 -10.16 -14.43 -4.73
N GLY A 115 -11.44 -14.62 -4.42
CA GLY A 115 -11.92 -15.01 -3.08
C GLY A 115 -12.04 -13.88 -2.04
N GLU A 116 -11.81 -12.62 -2.41
CA GLU A 116 -12.02 -11.45 -1.55
C GLU A 116 -12.53 -10.27 -2.38
N ASP A 117 -13.74 -9.79 -2.09
CA ASP A 117 -14.39 -8.69 -2.81
C ASP A 117 -14.09 -7.32 -2.19
N ASP A 118 -13.61 -7.27 -0.95
CA ASP A 118 -13.21 -6.04 -0.25
C ASP A 118 -11.78 -6.14 0.35
N PRO A 119 -10.73 -6.18 -0.50
CA PRO A 119 -9.34 -6.21 -0.05
C PRO A 119 -8.97 -5.07 0.91
N GLU A 120 -9.45 -3.85 0.65
CA GLU A 120 -9.20 -2.67 1.48
C GLU A 120 -9.85 -2.79 2.87
N GLY A 121 -11.10 -3.26 2.94
CA GLY A 121 -11.78 -3.57 4.20
C GLY A 121 -11.07 -4.66 5.00
N TYR A 122 -10.63 -5.74 4.33
CA TYR A 122 -9.81 -6.77 4.95
C TYR A 122 -8.54 -6.18 5.59
N LEU A 123 -7.80 -5.33 4.87
CA LEU A 123 -6.60 -4.69 5.40
C LEU A 123 -6.91 -3.81 6.61
N LEU A 124 -7.98 -3.01 6.54
CA LEU A 124 -8.42 -2.13 7.63
C LEU A 124 -8.83 -2.91 8.88
N GLU A 125 -9.44 -4.08 8.73
CA GLU A 125 -9.75 -4.97 9.86
C GLU A 125 -8.46 -5.52 10.49
N LYS A 126 -7.53 -6.01 9.68
CA LYS A 126 -6.30 -6.66 10.15
C LYS A 126 -5.30 -5.71 10.82
N VAL A 127 -5.22 -4.44 10.41
CA VAL A 127 -4.33 -3.48 11.08
C VAL A 127 -4.82 -3.06 12.47
N ARG A 128 -6.03 -3.45 12.88
CA ARG A 128 -6.63 -3.12 14.19
C ARG A 128 -6.46 -4.21 15.24
N THR A 129 -5.88 -5.35 14.87
CA THR A 129 -5.64 -6.51 15.76
C THR A 129 -4.16 -6.62 16.09
#